data_AF-A0A263HA36-F1
#
_entry.id   AF-A0A263HA36-F1
#
_cell.length_a   1.000
_cell.length_b   1.000
_cell.length_c   1.000
_cell.angle_alpha   90.00
_cell.angle_beta   90.00
_cell.angle_gamma   90.00
#
_symmetry.space_group_name_H-M   'P 1'
#
loop_
_entity.id
_entity.type
_entity.pdbx_description
1 polymer ?
#
loop_
_entity_poly.entity_id
_entity_poly.type
_entity_poly.pdbx_seq_one_letter_code
_entity_poly.pdbx_strand_id
1 'polypeptide(L)'
;MKKQKMPIGFTRFNWALAIFCLPVLLWPLALLISPNLNKNPHLSEFQITWMSVFLWSYPLWLGIVARICYRIHEKNTMAVKSILAISAVFFYAILAYVATVGFN
;
A
#
# COMPACT_ATOMS: atom_id res chain seq x y z
N MET A 1 22.46 -38.00 8.15
CA MET A 1 22.39 -36.64 7.56
C MET A 1 20.94 -36.18 7.53
N LYS A 2 20.54 -35.18 8.33
CA LYS A 2 19.20 -34.59 8.29
C LYS A 2 19.05 -33.84 6.97
N LYS A 3 18.16 -34.28 6.07
CA LYS A 3 17.80 -33.55 4.86
C LYS A 3 17.25 -32.17 5.25
N GLN A 4 18.04 -31.12 5.09
CA GLN A 4 17.56 -29.74 5.12
C GLN A 4 16.59 -29.58 3.94
N LYS A 5 15.28 -29.58 4.21
CA LYS A 5 14.28 -29.08 3.27
C LYS A 5 14.49 -27.58 3.16
N MET A 6 15.30 -27.14 2.20
CA MET A 6 15.29 -25.74 1.79
C MET A 6 13.86 -25.39 1.40
N PRO A 7 13.23 -24.33 1.96
CA PRO A 7 11.89 -23.94 1.55
C PRO A 7 11.93 -23.56 0.07
N ILE A 8 11.30 -24.40 -0.75
CA ILE A 8 11.30 -24.33 -2.19
C ILE A 8 10.25 -23.28 -2.58
N GLY A 9 10.69 -22.03 -2.75
CA GLY A 9 9.90 -20.97 -3.39
C GLY A 9 9.20 -19.98 -2.46
N PHE A 10 8.85 -18.83 -3.04
CA PHE A 10 8.05 -17.79 -2.40
C PHE A 10 6.68 -18.35 -2.01
N THR A 11 6.32 -18.22 -0.74
CA THR A 11 4.99 -18.61 -0.26
C THR A 11 3.92 -17.68 -0.85
N ARG A 12 2.66 -18.14 -0.95
CA ARG A 12 1.52 -17.27 -1.34
C ARG A 12 1.42 -16.01 -0.45
N PHE A 13 1.86 -16.11 0.80
CA PHE A 13 1.90 -14.97 1.72
C PHE A 13 2.92 -13.93 1.29
N ASN A 14 4.14 -14.32 0.94
CA ASN A 14 5.15 -13.37 0.45
C ASN A 14 4.71 -12.70 -0.85
N TRP A 15 4.01 -13.41 -1.74
CA TRP A 15 3.39 -12.81 -2.93
C TRP A 15 2.30 -11.80 -2.59
N ALA A 16 1.41 -12.12 -1.64
CA ALA A 16 0.40 -11.18 -1.18
C ALA A 16 1.01 -9.92 -0.54
N LEU A 17 2.09 -10.09 0.24
CA LEU A 17 2.84 -9.00 0.83
C LEU A 17 3.52 -8.13 -0.24
N ALA A 18 4.10 -8.75 -1.27
CA ALA A 18 4.70 -8.04 -2.39
C ALA A 18 3.66 -7.23 -3.17
N ILE A 19 2.48 -7.80 -3.45
CA ILE A 19 1.37 -7.10 -4.10
C ILE A 19 0.82 -5.96 -3.24
N PHE A 20 0.77 -6.14 -1.92
CA PHE A 20 0.41 -5.09 -0.98
C PHE A 20 1.41 -3.92 -0.99
N CYS A 21 2.70 -4.22 -1.12
CA CYS A 21 3.75 -3.20 -1.21
C CYS A 21 3.93 -2.61 -2.62
N LEU A 22 3.33 -3.21 -3.65
CA LEU A 22 3.43 -2.79 -5.05
C LEU A 22 3.11 -1.29 -5.28
N PRO A 23 2.11 -0.69 -4.57
CA PRO A 23 1.84 0.72 -4.72
C PRO A 23 2.99 1.64 -4.31
N VAL A 24 3.98 1.20 -3.51
CA VAL A 24 5.18 2.00 -3.20
C VAL A 24 5.89 2.46 -4.49
N LEU A 25 5.79 1.70 -5.58
CA LEU A 25 6.34 2.08 -6.88
C LEU A 25 5.67 3.33 -7.48
N LEU A 26 4.47 3.67 -7.04
CA LEU A 26 3.75 4.88 -7.44
C LEU A 26 4.18 6.11 -6.62
N TRP A 27 5.04 5.95 -5.61
CA TRP A 27 5.52 7.06 -4.80
C TRP A 27 6.18 8.19 -5.62
N PRO A 28 7.05 7.94 -6.62
CA PRO A 28 7.56 9.02 -7.48
C PRO A 28 6.45 9.77 -8.25
N LEU A 29 5.31 9.12 -8.54
CA LEU A 29 4.17 9.84 -9.13
C LEU A 29 3.56 10.87 -8.17
N ALA A 30 3.79 10.78 -6.86
CA ALA A 30 3.36 11.80 -5.91
C ALA A 30 3.90 13.19 -6.24
N LEU A 31 5.14 13.25 -6.76
CA LEU A 31 5.77 14.50 -7.19
C LEU A 31 5.04 15.13 -8.38
N LEU A 32 4.40 14.32 -9.21
CA LEU A 32 3.58 14.77 -10.35
C LEU A 32 2.13 15.06 -9.92
N ILE A 33 1.56 14.25 -9.03
CA ILE A 33 0.16 14.36 -8.61
C ILE A 33 -0.06 15.57 -7.71
N SER A 34 0.78 15.78 -6.68
CA SER A 34 0.65 16.89 -5.71
C SER A 34 0.51 18.28 -6.36
N PRO A 35 1.36 18.69 -7.32
CA PRO A 35 1.21 20.00 -7.97
C PRO A 35 0.01 20.08 -8.92
N ASN A 36 -0.46 18.96 -9.49
CA ASN A 36 -1.66 18.95 -10.33
C ASN A 36 -2.95 19.02 -9.50
N LEU A 37 -2.98 18.41 -8.31
CA LEU A 37 -4.08 18.57 -7.36
C LEU A 37 -4.30 20.03 -6.97
N ASN A 38 -3.22 20.79 -6.75
CA ASN A 38 -3.29 22.23 -6.44
C ASN A 38 -3.83 23.09 -7.59
N LYS A 39 -3.79 22.59 -8.83
CA LYS A 39 -4.30 23.30 -10.00
C LYS A 39 -5.78 23.02 -10.27
N ASN A 40 -6.38 22.08 -9.54
CA ASN A 40 -7.78 21.72 -9.73
C ASN A 40 -8.69 22.63 -8.86
N PRO A 41 -9.43 23.59 -9.45
CA PRO A 41 -10.25 24.53 -8.70
C PRO A 41 -11.49 23.89 -8.05
N HIS A 42 -11.80 22.64 -8.38
CA HIS A 42 -12.93 21.91 -7.81
C HIS A 42 -12.60 21.23 -6.46
N LEU A 43 -11.33 21.21 -6.06
CA LEU A 43 -10.89 20.60 -4.81
C LEU A 43 -10.72 21.65 -3.70
N SER A 44 -11.23 21.32 -2.52
CA SER A 44 -10.97 22.12 -1.32
C SER A 44 -9.49 22.00 -0.91
N GLU A 45 -8.90 23.07 -0.37
CA GLU A 45 -7.55 23.05 0.21
C GLU A 45 -7.36 21.91 1.22
N PHE A 46 -8.42 21.58 1.98
CA PHE A 46 -8.41 20.45 2.90
C PHE A 46 -8.22 19.13 2.13
N GLN A 47 -8.98 18.89 1.07
CA GLN A 47 -8.85 17.67 0.25
C GLN A 47 -7.45 17.55 -0.35
N ILE A 48 -6.92 18.64 -0.91
CA ILE A 48 -5.58 18.67 -1.50
C ILE A 48 -4.50 18.33 -0.46
N THR A 49 -4.61 18.90 0.74
CA THR A 49 -3.68 18.67 1.85
C THR A 49 -3.73 17.21 2.31
N TRP A 50 -4.91 16.65 2.55
CA TRP A 50 -5.05 15.25 2.98
C TRP A 50 -4.58 14.26 1.92
N MET A 51 -4.92 14.49 0.65
CA MET A 51 -4.48 13.65 -0.46
C MET A 51 -2.96 13.69 -0.62
N SER A 52 -2.33 14.86 -0.47
CA SER A 52 -0.88 15.01 -0.51
C SER A 52 -0.19 14.35 0.68
N VAL A 53 -0.67 14.58 1.91
CA VAL A 53 -0.13 13.93 3.12
C VAL A 53 -0.24 12.42 3.01
N PHE A 54 -1.36 11.91 2.51
CA PHE A 54 -1.53 10.48 2.27
C PHE A 54 -0.53 9.96 1.23
N LEU A 55 -0.41 10.60 0.07
CA LEU A 55 0.51 10.18 -1.01
C LEU A 55 1.99 10.15 -0.57
N TRP A 56 2.36 10.99 0.38
CA TRP A 56 3.73 11.04 0.90
C TRP A 56 3.99 10.10 2.06
N SER A 57 3.00 9.89 2.93
CA SER A 57 3.17 9.06 4.13
C SER A 57 2.85 7.58 3.90
N TYR A 58 2.05 7.24 2.89
CA TYR A 58 1.64 5.84 2.69
C TYR A 58 2.77 4.83 2.46
N PRO A 59 3.91 5.14 1.80
CA PRO A 59 4.96 4.15 1.56
C PRO A 59 5.61 3.70 2.88
N LEU A 60 5.76 4.64 3.81
CA LEU A 60 6.20 4.37 5.18
C LEU A 60 5.20 3.46 5.90
N TRP A 61 3.90 3.79 5.83
CA TRP A 61 2.85 2.96 6.43
C TRP A 61 2.80 1.55 5.83
N LEU A 62 2.90 1.40 4.51
CA LEU A 62 2.97 0.10 3.83
C LEU A 62 4.15 -0.72 4.35
N GLY A 63 5.34 -0.12 4.49
CA GLY A 63 6.52 -0.80 5.03
C GLY A 63 6.34 -1.24 6.49
N ILE A 64 5.76 -0.40 7.34
CA ILE A 64 5.46 -0.72 8.74
C ILE A 64 4.46 -1.86 8.83
N VAL A 65 3.34 -1.76 8.11
CA VAL A 65 2.30 -2.80 8.07
C VAL A 65 2.88 -4.10 7.54
N ALA A 66 3.67 -4.06 6.47
CA ALA A 66 4.30 -5.26 5.92
C ALA A 66 5.22 -5.95 6.94
N ARG A 67 6.02 -5.18 7.69
CA ARG A 67 6.89 -5.70 8.74
C ARG A 67 6.10 -6.31 9.90
N ILE A 68 5.01 -5.68 10.31
CA ILE A 68 4.11 -6.19 11.36
C ILE A 68 3.45 -7.49 10.89
N CYS A 69 2.87 -7.50 9.68
CA CYS A 69 2.25 -8.68 9.07
C CYS A 69 3.25 -9.84 8.97
N TYR A 70 4.49 -9.58 8.60
CA TYR A 70 5.54 -10.60 8.53
C TYR A 70 5.83 -11.22 9.90
N ARG A 71 5.93 -10.41 10.96
CA ARG A 71 6.13 -10.91 12.34
C ARG A 71 4.92 -11.69 12.87
N ILE A 72 3.71 -11.26 12.55
CA ILE A 72 2.48 -11.92 13.04
C ILE A 72 2.20 -13.21 12.26
N HIS A 73 2.61 -13.28 10.99
CA HIS A 73 2.43 -14.46 10.14
C HIS A 73 3.05 -15.72 10.75
N GLU A 74 4.16 -15.60 11.49
CA GLU A 74 4.78 -16.72 12.22
C GLU A 74 3.87 -17.30 13.31
N LYS A 75 2.93 -16.51 13.85
CA LYS A 75 2.03 -16.92 14.93
C LYS A 75 0.61 -17.23 14.46
N ASN A 76 0.09 -16.52 13.46
CA ASN A 76 -1.28 -16.74 12.97
C ASN A 76 -1.44 -16.31 11.50
N THR A 77 -1.28 -17.27 10.58
CA THR A 77 -1.29 -17.03 9.13
C THR A 77 -2.67 -16.61 8.58
N MET A 78 -3.77 -17.03 9.21
CA MET A 78 -5.11 -16.82 8.63
C MET A 78 -5.61 -15.39 8.86
N ALA A 79 -5.44 -14.86 10.08
CA ALA A 79 -5.84 -13.50 10.42
C ALA A 79 -5.07 -12.44 9.62
N VAL A 80 -3.76 -12.63 9.44
CA VAL A 80 -2.91 -11.68 8.69
C VAL A 80 -3.33 -11.58 7.23
N LYS A 81 -3.74 -12.69 6.60
CA LYS A 81 -4.18 -12.67 5.19
C LYS A 81 -5.44 -11.85 5.01
N SER A 82 -6.43 -11.96 5.91
CA SER A 82 -7.65 -11.15 5.85
C SER A 82 -7.36 -9.67 6.08
N ILE A 83 -6.52 -9.34 7.07
CA ILE A 83 -6.11 -7.96 7.34
C ILE A 83 -5.39 -7.36 6.13
N LEU A 84 -4.46 -8.11 5.53
CA LEU A 84 -3.69 -7.67 4.36
C LEU A 84 -4.58 -7.48 3.12
N ALA A 85 -5.58 -8.35 2.93
CA ALA A 85 -6.52 -8.22 1.83
C ALA A 85 -7.43 -7.01 2.00
N ILE A 86 -7.97 -6.80 3.21
CA ILE A 86 -8.82 -5.65 3.53
C ILE A 86 -8.03 -4.35 3.38
N SER A 87 -6.80 -4.29 3.92
CA SER A 87 -5.94 -3.11 3.80
C SER A 87 -5.57 -2.82 2.34
N ALA A 88 -5.30 -3.86 1.54
CA ALA A 88 -5.06 -3.71 0.11
C ALA A 88 -6.28 -3.11 -0.60
N VAL A 89 -7.47 -3.69 -0.44
CA VAL A 89 -8.70 -3.20 -1.09
C VAL A 89 -8.97 -1.75 -0.72
N PHE A 90 -8.87 -1.40 0.56
CA PHE A 90 -9.07 -0.03 1.03
C PHE A 90 -8.05 0.93 0.43
N PHE A 91 -6.78 0.52 0.36
CA PHE A 91 -5.71 1.32 -0.19
C PHE A 91 -5.89 1.57 -1.70
N TYR A 92 -6.19 0.53 -2.48
CA TYR A 92 -6.44 0.64 -3.91
C TYR A 92 -7.70 1.47 -4.21
N ALA A 93 -8.74 1.37 -3.38
CA ALA A 93 -9.93 2.21 -3.50
C ALA A 93 -9.61 3.70 -3.31
N ILE A 94 -8.80 4.05 -2.29
CA ILE A 94 -8.35 5.44 -2.09
C ILE A 94 -7.51 5.91 -3.27
N LEU A 95 -6.59 5.08 -3.77
CA LEU A 95 -5.79 5.43 -4.94
C LEU A 95 -6.65 5.71 -6.17
N ALA A 96 -7.66 4.86 -6.43
CA ALA A 96 -8.60 5.06 -7.52
C ALA A 96 -9.43 6.34 -7.34
N TYR A 97 -9.84 6.66 -6.11
CA TYR A 97 -10.51 7.92 -5.80
C TYR A 97 -9.61 9.13 -6.09
N VAL A 98 -8.35 9.10 -5.63
CA VAL A 98 -7.38 10.17 -5.93
C VAL A 98 -7.15 10.30 -7.44
N ALA A 99 -7.06 9.19 -8.16
CA ALA A 99 -6.85 9.21 -9.59
C ALA A 99 -8.07 9.76 -10.36
N THR A 100 -9.28 9.40 -9.95
CA THR A 100 -10.52 9.81 -10.64
C THR A 100 -10.97 11.21 -10.28
N VAL A 101 -10.82 11.63 -9.02
CA VAL A 101 -11.28 12.95 -8.55
C VAL A 101 -10.17 13.98 -8.61
N GLY A 102 -8.91 13.56 -8.44
CA GLY A 102 -7.77 14.47 -8.49
C GLY A 102 -7.41 14.94 -9.91
N PHE A 103 -7.65 14.11 -10.92
CA PHE A 103 -7.31 14.39 -12.32
C PHE A 103 -8.51 14.75 -13.22
N ASN A 104 -9.72 14.78 -12.67
CA ASN A 104 -10.93 15.19 -13.39
C ASN A 104 -11.28 16.63 -13.04
#